data_AF-A0A7C1DS26-F1
#
_entry.id   AF-A0A7C1DS26-F1
#
_cell.length_a   1.000
_cell.length_b   1.000
_cell.length_c   1.000
_cell.angle_alpha   90.00
_cell.angle_beta   90.00
_cell.angle_gamma   90.00
#
_symmetry.space_group_name_H-M   'P 1'
#
loop_
_entity.id
_entity.type
_entity.pdbx_description
1 polymer ?
#
loop_
_entity_poly.entity_id
_entity_poly.type
_entity_poly.pdbx_seq_one_letter_code
_entity_poly.pdbx_strand_id
1 'polypeptide(L)'
;MTNKVILGVVVLALVALVAVFWKPWAPTVKVAVPDFCGWSTGGDCNHDVDCVPAGCSGQVCRGQHEENIVTTCEYKECYNAESYGMACSCVNGKCRWALSEGEEEYCGEMSWSVAREIAINSECLSEEPGTEISTNQYCNENTGTWWVDLILEREGCSPACVVNVNTGDAEINWRCTGLAQ
;
A
#
# COMPACT_ATOMS: atom_id res chain seq x y z
N MET A 1 50.69 -1.43 -33.89
CA MET A 1 49.37 -2.13 -33.77
C MET A 1 48.83 -2.19 -32.33
N THR A 2 49.40 -1.45 -31.38
CA THR A 2 49.08 -1.62 -29.95
C THR A 2 48.07 -0.61 -29.41
N ASN A 3 48.06 0.64 -29.88
CA ASN A 3 47.26 1.70 -29.27
C ASN A 3 45.75 1.65 -29.62
N LYS A 4 45.40 1.19 -30.83
CA LYS A 4 43.99 1.03 -31.25
C LYS A 4 43.29 -0.15 -30.56
N VAL A 5 44.03 -1.20 -30.23
CA VAL A 5 43.51 -2.39 -29.55
C VAL A 5 43.25 -2.08 -28.06
N ILE A 6 44.18 -1.38 -27.40
CA ILE A 6 44.02 -0.96 -26.00
C ILE A 6 42.82 -0.02 -25.83
N LEU A 7 42.67 0.96 -26.73
CA LEU A 7 41.51 1.87 -26.70
C LEU A 7 40.18 1.12 -26.89
N GLY A 8 40.14 0.14 -27.80
CA GLY A 8 38.96 -0.69 -28.02
C GLY A 8 38.58 -1.53 -26.80
N VAL A 9 39.57 -2.12 -26.12
CA VAL A 9 39.33 -2.94 -24.90
C VAL A 9 38.87 -2.09 -23.73
N VAL A 10 39.43 -0.88 -23.55
CA VAL A 10 39.01 0.05 -22.48
C VAL A 10 37.59 0.56 -22.71
N VAL A 11 37.22 0.89 -23.95
CA VAL A 11 35.85 1.32 -24.28
C VAL A 11 34.85 0.18 -24.05
N LEU A 12 35.18 -1.04 -24.46
CA LEU A 12 34.31 -2.21 -24.20
C LEU A 12 34.16 -2.51 -22.71
N ALA A 13 35.22 -2.38 -21.92
CA ALA A 13 35.16 -2.55 -20.46
C ALA A 13 34.30 -1.47 -19.79
N LEU A 14 34.41 -0.21 -20.21
CA LEU A 14 33.60 0.89 -19.67
C LEU A 14 32.11 0.75 -20.04
N VAL A 15 31.80 0.33 -21.28
CA VAL A 15 30.41 0.07 -21.71
C VAL A 15 29.81 -1.11 -20.93
N ALA A 16 30.58 -2.17 -20.69
CA ALA A 16 30.14 -3.30 -19.89
C ALA A 16 29.90 -2.91 -18.42
N LEU A 17 30.76 -2.06 -17.84
CA LEU A 17 30.57 -1.56 -16.48
C LEU A 17 29.29 -0.72 -16.36
N VAL A 18 29.02 0.18 -17.31
CA VAL A 18 27.78 0.99 -17.31
C VAL A 18 26.54 0.10 -17.45
N ALA A 19 26.57 -0.96 -18.27
CA ALA A 19 25.45 -1.88 -18.44
C ALA A 19 25.16 -2.77 -17.21
N VAL A 20 26.18 -3.08 -16.40
CA VAL A 20 26.01 -3.89 -15.17
C VAL A 20 25.44 -3.06 -14.02
N PHE A 21 25.73 -1.75 -13.97
CA PHE A 21 25.22 -0.83 -12.94
C PHE A 21 23.89 -0.16 -13.31
N TRP A 22 23.42 -0.27 -14.55
CA TRP A 22 22.09 0.18 -14.96
C TRP A 22 21.06 -0.95 -14.85
N LYS A 23 21.00 -1.63 -13.70
CA LYS A 23 19.82 -2.44 -13.40
C LYS A 23 18.68 -1.46 -13.09
N PRO A 24 17.61 -1.39 -13.90
CA PRO A 24 16.43 -0.67 -13.49
C PRO A 24 15.96 -1.28 -12.17
N TRP A 25 15.93 -0.45 -11.12
CA TRP A 25 15.23 -0.76 -9.90
C TRP A 25 13.77 -1.01 -10.27
N ALA A 26 13.31 -2.25 -10.13
CA ALA A 26 11.91 -2.57 -10.27
C ALA A 26 11.51 -3.59 -9.20
N PRO A 27 10.68 -3.16 -8.25
CA PRO A 27 9.81 -4.07 -7.54
C PRO A 27 8.48 -3.32 -7.37
N THR A 28 7.68 -3.17 -8.43
CA THR A 28 6.28 -2.85 -8.20
C THR A 28 5.55 -4.17 -8.01
N VAL A 29 5.68 -4.73 -6.81
CA VAL A 29 4.80 -5.80 -6.35
C VAL A 29 3.40 -5.18 -6.30
N LYS A 30 2.56 -5.56 -7.26
CA LYS A 30 1.15 -5.17 -7.31
C LYS A 30 0.42 -5.96 -6.22
N VAL A 31 0.35 -5.40 -5.02
CA VAL A 31 -0.47 -5.96 -3.94
C VAL A 31 -1.92 -5.74 -4.32
N ALA A 32 -2.65 -6.82 -4.58
CA ALA A 32 -4.10 -6.76 -4.62
C ALA A 32 -4.57 -6.59 -3.17
N VAL A 33 -5.22 -5.47 -2.86
CA VAL A 33 -5.74 -5.24 -1.51
C VAL A 33 -6.92 -6.19 -1.30
N PRO A 34 -6.85 -7.10 -0.31
CA PRO A 34 -7.97 -7.97 0.01
C PRO A 34 -9.23 -7.12 0.25
N ASP A 35 -10.37 -7.61 -0.25
CA ASP A 35 -11.71 -7.04 -0.06
C ASP A 35 -12.04 -5.71 -0.77
N PHE A 36 -11.09 -5.02 -1.43
CA PHE A 36 -11.44 -3.90 -2.30
C PHE A 36 -12.24 -4.40 -3.52
N CYS A 37 -13.43 -3.85 -3.74
CA CYS A 37 -14.39 -4.38 -4.72
C CYS A 37 -14.69 -3.42 -5.88
N GLY A 38 -13.91 -2.35 -6.04
CA GLY A 38 -13.94 -1.51 -7.22
C GLY A 38 -13.44 -2.25 -8.47
N TRP A 39 -13.93 -1.84 -9.64
CA TRP A 39 -13.52 -2.43 -10.92
C TRP A 39 -13.10 -1.36 -11.91
N SER A 40 -12.43 -1.75 -12.99
CA SER A 40 -11.87 -0.82 -13.98
C SER A 40 -12.30 -1.16 -15.39
N THR A 41 -12.56 -0.14 -16.20
CA THR A 41 -12.89 -0.30 -17.64
C THR A 41 -11.67 -0.66 -18.47
N GLY A 42 -10.48 -0.23 -18.02
CA GLY A 42 -9.26 -0.32 -18.82
C GLY A 42 -9.20 0.71 -19.95
N GLY A 43 -9.81 1.89 -19.78
CA GLY A 43 -9.67 3.01 -20.70
C GLY A 43 -8.22 3.40 -20.95
N ASP A 44 -7.91 3.91 -22.15
CA ASP A 44 -6.57 4.37 -22.51
C ASP A 44 -6.18 5.63 -21.73
N CYS A 45 -4.92 5.70 -21.28
CA CYS A 45 -4.38 6.84 -20.54
C CYS A 45 -2.88 7.02 -20.80
N ASN A 46 -2.39 8.23 -20.53
CA ASN A 46 -0.97 8.55 -20.48
C ASN A 46 -0.53 8.99 -19.07
N HIS A 47 -1.43 9.62 -18.32
CA HIS A 47 -1.19 10.13 -16.97
C HIS A 47 -2.34 9.76 -16.05
N ASP A 48 -2.11 9.73 -14.74
CA ASP A 48 -3.14 9.43 -13.74
C ASP A 48 -4.36 10.35 -13.83
N VAL A 49 -4.14 11.61 -14.22
CA VAL A 49 -5.23 12.58 -14.42
C VAL A 49 -6.17 12.23 -15.58
N ASP A 50 -5.76 11.33 -16.47
CA ASP A 50 -6.61 10.81 -17.54
C ASP A 50 -7.58 9.72 -17.00
N CYS A 51 -7.44 9.31 -15.74
CA CYS A 51 -8.25 8.29 -15.09
C CYS A 51 -9.11 8.92 -13.99
N VAL A 52 -10.40 8.60 -14.00
CA VAL A 52 -11.38 9.21 -13.10
C VAL A 52 -12.26 8.15 -12.43
N PRO A 53 -12.47 8.24 -11.10
CA PRO A 53 -13.53 7.50 -10.43
C PRO A 53 -14.90 7.87 -11.00
N ALA A 54 -15.75 6.87 -11.19
CA ALA A 54 -17.08 6.97 -11.77
C ALA A 54 -18.01 5.90 -11.15
N GLY A 55 -19.23 5.81 -11.67
CA GLY A 55 -20.31 5.08 -11.02
C GLY A 55 -20.93 5.91 -9.88
N CYS A 56 -22.11 5.52 -9.42
CA CYS A 56 -22.86 6.30 -8.44
C CYS A 56 -22.18 6.34 -7.06
N SER A 57 -21.35 5.33 -6.74
CA SER A 57 -20.64 5.20 -5.47
C SER A 57 -19.12 5.29 -5.65
N GLY A 58 -18.63 5.78 -6.79
CA GLY A 58 -17.20 5.90 -7.08
C GLY A 58 -16.48 4.58 -7.30
N GLN A 59 -17.20 3.49 -7.57
CA GLN A 59 -16.65 2.13 -7.64
C GLN A 59 -15.95 1.79 -8.97
N VAL A 60 -16.10 2.63 -10.00
CA VAL A 60 -15.57 2.38 -11.35
C VAL A 60 -14.38 3.27 -11.62
N CYS A 61 -13.21 2.71 -11.91
CA CYS A 61 -12.09 3.47 -12.46
C CYS A 61 -12.19 3.44 -13.99
N ARG A 62 -12.37 4.61 -14.61
CA ARG A 62 -12.51 4.74 -16.07
C ARG A 62 -11.59 5.81 -16.63
N GLY A 63 -11.39 5.80 -17.94
CA GLY A 63 -10.77 6.91 -18.65
C GLY A 63 -11.69 8.13 -18.68
N GLN A 64 -11.10 9.32 -18.56
CA GLN A 64 -11.80 10.61 -18.60
C GLN A 64 -12.60 10.78 -19.89
N HIS A 65 -12.07 10.27 -21.01
CA HIS A 65 -12.64 10.36 -22.35
C HIS A 65 -13.60 9.22 -22.71
N GLU A 66 -13.81 8.25 -21.81
CA GLU A 66 -14.85 7.24 -21.97
C GLU A 66 -16.23 7.82 -21.62
N GLU A 67 -17.28 7.24 -22.20
CA GLU A 67 -18.65 7.58 -21.80
C GLU A 67 -18.86 7.32 -20.30
N ASN A 68 -19.70 8.13 -19.67
CA ASN A 68 -19.93 7.98 -18.24
C ASN A 68 -20.73 6.71 -17.94
N ILE A 69 -20.18 5.87 -17.06
CA ILE A 69 -20.82 4.62 -16.67
C ILE A 69 -21.71 4.89 -15.46
N VAL A 70 -23.02 4.73 -15.67
CA VAL A 70 -24.01 4.81 -14.60
C VAL A 70 -24.23 3.41 -14.03
N THR A 71 -23.87 3.23 -12.76
CA THR A 71 -24.16 2.02 -11.99
C THR A 71 -25.43 2.21 -11.16
N THR A 72 -25.90 1.14 -10.53
CA THR A 72 -26.84 1.29 -9.40
C THR A 72 -26.20 2.12 -8.29
N CYS A 73 -27.02 2.86 -7.53
CA CYS A 73 -26.59 3.68 -6.39
C CYS A 73 -26.54 2.89 -5.08
N GLU A 74 -26.12 1.63 -5.17
CA GLU A 74 -25.87 0.80 -4.00
C GLU A 74 -24.48 1.11 -3.46
N TYR A 75 -24.40 1.46 -2.18
CA TYR A 75 -23.13 1.68 -1.50
C TYR A 75 -22.69 0.41 -0.76
N LYS A 76 -21.39 0.12 -0.82
CA LYS A 76 -20.70 -0.92 -0.05
C LYS A 76 -19.42 -0.31 0.50
N GLU A 77 -19.00 -0.73 1.69
CA GLU A 77 -17.75 -0.23 2.29
C GLU A 77 -16.53 -0.45 1.38
N CYS A 78 -16.51 -1.58 0.66
CA CYS A 78 -15.45 -1.89 -0.29
C CYS A 78 -15.37 -1.00 -1.55
N TYR A 79 -16.29 -0.04 -1.72
CA TYR A 79 -16.23 1.00 -2.76
C TYR A 79 -15.48 2.26 -2.30
N ASN A 80 -15.23 2.43 -1.00
CA ASN A 80 -14.44 3.54 -0.49
C ASN A 80 -12.95 3.32 -0.83
N ALA A 81 -12.52 3.77 -2.00
CA ALA A 81 -11.15 3.56 -2.45
C ALA A 81 -10.09 4.08 -1.45
N GLU A 82 -10.36 5.21 -0.78
CA GLU A 82 -9.45 5.82 0.17
C GLU A 82 -9.17 4.93 1.39
N SER A 83 -10.19 4.25 1.94
CA SER A 83 -10.00 3.34 3.08
C SER A 83 -9.18 2.10 2.74
N TYR A 84 -9.06 1.77 1.45
CA TYR A 84 -8.21 0.70 0.94
C TYR A 84 -6.88 1.21 0.38
N GLY A 85 -6.59 2.51 0.50
CA GLY A 85 -5.38 3.11 -0.06
C GLY A 85 -5.32 3.00 -1.59
N MET A 86 -6.47 3.06 -2.26
CA MET A 86 -6.60 2.89 -3.70
C MET A 86 -6.86 4.24 -4.38
N ALA A 87 -6.23 4.44 -5.54
CA ALA A 87 -6.50 5.53 -6.48
C ALA A 87 -6.80 4.97 -7.88
N CYS A 88 -7.61 5.72 -8.63
CA CYS A 88 -7.82 5.45 -10.05
C CYS A 88 -6.69 6.10 -10.84
N SER A 89 -5.75 5.28 -11.33
CA SER A 89 -4.47 5.73 -11.89
C SER A 89 -4.16 5.08 -13.23
N CYS A 90 -3.20 5.64 -13.95
CA CYS A 90 -2.77 5.15 -15.25
C CYS A 90 -1.67 4.09 -15.10
N VAL A 91 -2.07 2.82 -15.21
CA VAL A 91 -1.17 1.68 -15.06
C VAL A 91 -0.95 1.01 -16.41
N ASN A 92 0.29 1.09 -16.92
CA ASN A 92 0.67 0.50 -18.22
C ASN A 92 -0.23 0.99 -19.38
N GLY A 93 -0.50 2.30 -19.41
CA GLY A 93 -1.35 2.94 -20.43
C GLY A 93 -2.84 2.61 -20.30
N LYS A 94 -3.27 2.05 -19.17
CA LYS A 94 -4.66 1.66 -18.91
C LYS A 94 -5.13 2.18 -17.55
N CYS A 95 -6.31 2.78 -17.51
CA CYS A 95 -6.93 3.20 -16.25
C CYS A 95 -7.33 2.00 -15.41
N ARG A 96 -6.77 1.94 -14.19
CA ARG A 96 -6.98 0.86 -13.23
C ARG A 96 -6.99 1.40 -11.82
N TRP A 97 -7.73 0.73 -10.94
CA TRP A 97 -7.49 0.86 -9.51
C TRP A 97 -6.08 0.36 -9.19
N ALA A 98 -5.30 1.21 -8.55
CA ALA A 98 -3.96 0.91 -8.06
C ALA A 98 -3.84 1.44 -6.64
N LEU A 99 -2.84 0.98 -5.88
CA LEU A 99 -2.50 1.65 -4.63
C LEU A 99 -2.20 3.13 -4.95
N SER A 100 -2.81 4.04 -4.21
CA SER A 100 -2.42 5.44 -4.28
C SER A 100 -0.94 5.52 -3.91
N GLU A 101 -0.14 6.24 -4.69
CA GLU A 101 1.20 6.63 -4.26
C GLU A 101 1.06 7.65 -3.11
N GLY A 102 0.63 7.17 -1.94
CA GLY A 102 1.04 7.77 -0.69
C GLY A 102 2.52 7.44 -0.51
N GLU A 103 3.30 8.38 0.03
CA GLU A 103 4.64 8.06 0.52
C GLU A 103 4.51 6.83 1.40
N GLU A 104 5.11 5.72 0.95
CA GLU A 104 5.12 4.50 1.73
C GLU A 104 5.87 4.83 3.02
N GLU A 105 5.15 4.87 4.14
CA GLU A 105 5.73 5.19 5.44
C GLU A 105 6.49 3.95 5.93
N TYR A 106 7.73 4.15 6.37
CA TYR A 106 8.60 3.08 6.86
C TYR A 106 8.88 3.26 8.34
N CYS A 107 8.85 2.17 9.09
CA CYS A 107 9.39 2.08 10.43
C CYS A 107 10.60 1.15 10.38
N GLY A 108 11.81 1.71 10.41
CA GLY A 108 13.01 0.95 10.07
C GLY A 108 12.92 0.38 8.65
N GLU A 109 13.02 -0.94 8.51
CA GLU A 109 13.00 -1.66 7.21
C GLU A 109 11.58 -2.17 6.83
N MET A 110 10.56 -1.93 7.66
CA MET A 110 9.19 -2.42 7.42
C MET A 110 8.27 -1.26 7.02
N SER A 111 7.59 -1.40 5.87
CA SER A 111 6.59 -0.43 5.45
C SER A 111 5.25 -0.62 6.17
N TRP A 112 4.47 0.46 6.20
CA TRP A 112 3.11 0.46 6.76
C TRP A 112 2.22 -0.63 6.14
N SER A 113 2.30 -0.81 4.82
CA SER A 113 1.49 -1.82 4.11
C SER A 113 1.75 -3.24 4.64
N VAL A 114 3.01 -3.59 4.86
CA VAL A 114 3.45 -4.87 5.43
C VAL A 114 3.00 -4.98 6.89
N ALA A 115 3.21 -3.95 7.71
CA ALA A 115 2.79 -3.94 9.11
C ALA A 115 1.28 -4.12 9.27
N ARG A 116 0.49 -3.46 8.42
CA ARG A 116 -0.96 -3.60 8.37
C ARG A 116 -1.37 -5.03 8.02
N GLU A 117 -0.74 -5.63 7.01
CA GLU A 117 -1.04 -7.02 6.62
C GLU A 117 -0.71 -8.01 7.74
N ILE A 118 0.41 -7.81 8.44
CA ILE A 118 0.76 -8.61 9.62
C ILE A 118 -0.32 -8.45 10.69
N ALA A 119 -0.71 -7.21 11.03
CA ALA A 119 -1.74 -6.95 12.03
C ALA A 119 -3.06 -7.66 11.67
N ILE A 120 -3.52 -7.55 10.42
CA ILE A 120 -4.75 -8.21 9.92
C ILE A 120 -4.68 -9.74 10.09
N ASN A 121 -3.54 -10.34 9.77
CA ASN A 121 -3.35 -11.79 9.78
C ASN A 121 -2.84 -12.34 11.12
N SER A 122 -2.77 -11.49 12.15
CA SER A 122 -2.27 -11.86 13.48
C SER A 122 -3.39 -12.17 14.45
N GLU A 123 -3.00 -12.56 15.67
CA GLU A 123 -3.91 -12.75 16.79
C GLU A 123 -4.70 -11.48 17.14
N CYS A 124 -4.19 -10.28 16.80
CA CYS A 124 -4.82 -9.00 17.08
C CYS A 124 -6.29 -8.91 16.61
N LEU A 125 -6.66 -9.60 15.52
CA LEU A 125 -8.02 -9.60 14.99
C LEU A 125 -8.75 -10.93 15.18
N SER A 126 -8.05 -11.99 15.58
CA SER A 126 -8.65 -13.33 15.72
C SER A 126 -9.26 -13.59 17.10
N GLU A 127 -8.87 -12.83 18.12
CA GLU A 127 -9.29 -13.08 19.51
C GLU A 127 -10.68 -12.51 19.85
N GLU A 128 -11.06 -11.36 19.27
CA GLU A 128 -12.25 -10.62 19.66
C GLU A 128 -13.15 -10.32 18.45
N PRO A 129 -14.40 -10.84 18.42
CA PRO A 129 -15.33 -10.62 17.31
C PRO A 129 -15.62 -9.14 17.07
N GLY A 130 -15.46 -8.68 15.82
CA GLY A 130 -15.74 -7.29 15.45
C GLY A 130 -14.57 -6.33 15.68
N THR A 131 -13.37 -6.84 15.95
CA THR A 131 -12.15 -6.02 16.00
C THR A 131 -11.79 -5.54 14.60
N GLU A 132 -11.68 -4.22 14.44
CA GLU A 132 -11.25 -3.59 13.19
C GLU A 132 -9.94 -2.81 13.41
N ILE A 133 -9.14 -2.70 12.35
CA ILE A 133 -7.94 -1.85 12.35
C ILE A 133 -8.36 -0.41 12.05
N SER A 134 -7.90 0.52 12.89
CA SER A 134 -8.02 1.95 12.63
C SER A 134 -7.03 2.40 11.53
N THR A 135 -7.35 3.51 10.88
CA THR A 135 -6.39 4.25 10.04
C THR A 135 -5.42 5.11 10.85
N ASN A 136 -5.50 5.06 12.17
CA ASN A 136 -4.51 5.68 13.05
C ASN A 136 -3.38 4.69 13.31
N GLN A 137 -2.21 5.01 12.78
CA GLN A 137 -0.97 4.29 13.05
C GLN A 137 0.16 5.26 13.39
N TYR A 138 1.19 4.75 14.06
CA TYR A 138 2.46 5.45 14.18
C TYR A 138 3.63 4.47 14.31
N CYS A 139 4.80 4.89 13.82
CA CYS A 139 6.06 4.18 14.06
C CYS A 139 6.70 4.65 15.38
N ASN A 140 7.11 3.70 16.21
CA ASN A 140 8.04 3.95 17.32
C ASN A 140 9.44 3.44 16.93
N GLU A 141 10.26 4.34 16.40
CA GLU A 141 11.63 4.02 15.98
C GLU A 141 12.53 3.56 17.14
N ASN A 142 12.26 4.00 18.37
CA ASN A 142 13.07 3.63 19.53
C ASN A 142 12.95 2.15 19.87
N THR A 143 11.75 1.59 19.68
CA THR A 143 11.45 0.17 19.93
C THR A 143 11.47 -0.67 18.66
N GLY A 144 11.52 -0.02 17.48
CA GLY A 144 11.37 -0.71 16.21
C GLY A 144 10.00 -1.38 16.10
N THR A 145 8.94 -0.64 16.42
CA THR A 145 7.57 -1.19 16.38
C THR A 145 6.59 -0.25 15.68
N TRP A 146 5.73 -0.85 14.86
CA TRP A 146 4.52 -0.22 14.36
C TRP A 146 3.42 -0.34 15.41
N TRP A 147 2.68 0.73 15.63
CA TRP A 147 1.52 0.76 16.50
C TRP A 147 0.30 1.09 15.67
N VAL A 148 -0.67 0.18 15.67
CA VAL A 148 -1.88 0.27 14.87
C VAL A 148 -3.06 0.31 15.80
N ASP A 149 -3.76 1.43 15.90
CA ASP A 149 -4.90 1.53 16.82
C ASP A 149 -6.00 0.55 16.40
N LEU A 150 -6.65 -0.08 17.38
CA LEU A 150 -7.75 -1.01 17.14
C LEU A 150 -9.07 -0.32 17.50
N ILE A 151 -10.08 -0.49 16.64
CA ILE A 151 -11.46 -0.10 16.91
C ILE A 151 -12.07 -1.25 17.72
N LEU A 152 -11.77 -1.28 19.02
CA LEU A 152 -12.22 -2.30 19.95
C LEU A 152 -12.57 -1.63 21.28
N GLU A 153 -13.83 -1.74 21.68
CA GLU A 153 -14.34 -1.08 22.89
C GLU A 153 -14.02 -1.90 24.14
N ARG A 154 -13.23 -1.31 25.03
CA ARG A 154 -13.05 -1.76 26.41
C ARG A 154 -12.96 -0.54 27.31
N GLU A 155 -13.78 -0.51 28.37
CA GLU A 155 -13.89 0.65 29.25
C GLU A 155 -12.51 1.07 29.79
N GLY A 156 -12.16 2.35 29.58
CA GLY A 156 -10.89 2.93 30.02
C GLY A 156 -9.66 2.50 29.22
N CYS A 157 -9.81 1.78 28.11
CA CYS A 157 -8.67 1.27 27.32
C CYS A 157 -8.63 1.82 25.89
N SER A 158 -7.42 1.98 25.37
CA SER A 158 -7.14 2.34 23.97
C SER A 158 -6.19 1.31 23.34
N PRO A 159 -6.72 0.17 22.86
CA PRO A 159 -5.90 -0.91 22.33
C PRO A 159 -5.18 -0.53 21.04
N ALA A 160 -4.01 -1.13 20.83
CA ALA A 160 -3.29 -1.08 19.57
C ALA A 160 -2.66 -2.45 19.27
N CYS A 161 -2.64 -2.87 18.01
CA CYS A 161 -1.81 -3.98 17.56
C CYS A 161 -0.39 -3.46 17.35
N VAL A 162 0.56 -4.03 18.08
CA VAL A 162 1.97 -3.64 18.02
C VAL A 162 2.73 -4.68 17.20
N VAL A 163 3.28 -4.25 16.08
CA VAL A 163 4.03 -5.12 15.16
C VAL A 163 5.52 -4.84 15.29
N ASN A 164 6.31 -5.88 15.57
CA ASN A 164 7.76 -5.77 15.64
C ASN A 164 8.36 -5.72 14.22
N VAL A 165 9.08 -4.64 13.92
CA VAL A 165 9.69 -4.41 12.60
C VAL A 165 10.71 -5.50 12.22
N ASN A 166 11.42 -6.06 13.19
CA ASN A 166 12.50 -7.01 12.92
C ASN A 166 12.02 -8.47 12.85
N THR A 167 11.03 -8.85 13.66
CA THR A 167 10.56 -10.24 13.75
C THR A 167 9.28 -10.49 12.97
N GLY A 168 8.46 -9.45 12.73
CA GLY A 168 7.13 -9.60 12.15
C GLY A 168 6.09 -10.16 13.13
N ASP A 169 6.43 -10.28 14.42
CA ASP A 169 5.48 -10.67 15.46
C ASP A 169 4.51 -9.52 15.75
N ALA A 170 3.27 -9.84 16.10
CA ALA A 170 2.22 -8.87 16.39
C ALA A 170 1.44 -9.27 17.64
N GLU A 171 1.25 -8.31 18.54
CA GLU A 171 0.56 -8.50 19.82
C GLU A 171 -0.34 -7.30 20.15
N ILE A 172 -1.44 -7.53 20.89
CA ILE A 172 -2.30 -6.43 21.35
C ILE A 172 -1.69 -5.77 22.59
N ASN A 173 -1.47 -4.46 22.50
CA ASN A 173 -1.12 -3.62 23.65
C ASN A 173 -2.35 -2.84 24.14
N TRP A 174 -2.81 -3.19 25.35
CA TRP A 174 -3.91 -2.52 26.03
C TRP A 174 -3.42 -1.31 26.82
N ARG A 175 -3.48 -0.13 26.21
CA ARG A 175 -3.16 1.13 26.91
C ARG A 175 -4.39 1.59 27.72
N CYS A 176 -4.53 1.06 28.93
CA CYS A 176 -5.65 1.38 29.81
C CYS A 176 -5.30 2.46 30.83
N THR A 177 -6.21 3.41 31.05
CA THR A 177 -6.16 4.39 32.14
C THR A 177 -7.27 4.08 33.14
N GLY A 178 -6.95 4.08 34.44
CA GLY A 178 -7.97 3.93 35.49
C GLY A 178 -7.98 2.60 36.27
N LEU A 179 -7.05 1.68 36.02
CA LEU A 179 -6.77 0.58 36.94
C LEU A 179 -5.96 1.10 38.14
N ALA A 180 -6.65 1.69 39.12
CA ALA A 180 -6.32 1.36 40.49
C ALA A 180 -6.71 -0.12 40.70
N GLN A 181 -5.83 -0.86 41.35
CA GLN A 181 -5.95 -2.28 41.70
C GLN A 181 -7.33 -2.72 42.16
#